data_AF-B5ILH2-F1
#
_entry.id   AF-B5ILH2-F1
#
_cell.length_a   1.000
_cell.length_b   1.000
_cell.length_c   1.000
_cell.angle_alpha   90.00
_cell.angle_beta   90.00
_cell.angle_gamma   90.00
#
_symmetry.space_group_name_H-M   'P 1'
#
loop_
_entity.id
_entity.type
_entity.pdbx_description
1 polymer ?
#
loop_
_entity_poly.entity_id
_entity_poly.type
_entity_poly.pdbx_seq_one_letter_code
_entity_poly.pdbx_strand_id
1 'polypeptide(L)'
;MTSQPDSAQPGPAEPAAAAAAPAPQPAAGQPTTAELISQLQADRLWLLRQIDAGAWPAWRLDLAALERELGELLDRVAEVETSAR
;
A
#
# COMPACT_ATOMS: atom_id res chain seq x y z
N MET A 1 35.40 58.36 21.66
CA MET A 1 36.15 57.41 22.50
C MET A 1 35.45 57.33 23.84
N THR A 2 34.81 56.19 24.11
CA THR A 2 34.56 55.54 25.43
C THR A 2 33.35 54.61 25.26
N SER A 3 33.59 53.35 25.61
CA SER A 3 32.76 52.17 25.40
C SER A 3 31.93 51.81 26.65
N GLN A 4 30.85 51.04 26.39
CA GLN A 4 30.25 49.95 27.20
C GLN A 4 29.45 50.35 28.50
N PRO A 5 28.48 49.54 29.02
CA PRO A 5 28.28 48.10 28.83
C PRO A 5 26.87 47.55 28.54
N ASP A 6 26.80 46.42 27.83
CA ASP A 6 26.47 45.05 28.31
C ASP A 6 25.05 44.90 28.88
N SER A 7 24.20 44.22 28.11
CA SER A 7 23.03 43.54 28.63
C SER A 7 22.88 42.25 27.83
N ALA A 8 23.53 41.22 28.38
CA ALA A 8 23.34 39.85 27.98
C ALA A 8 21.93 39.33 28.35
N GLN A 9 21.36 38.61 27.38
CA GLN A 9 20.39 37.51 27.50
C GLN A 9 18.92 37.83 27.87
N PRO A 10 17.95 37.08 27.30
CA PRO A 10 17.90 35.62 27.31
C PRO A 10 17.61 34.94 25.95
N GLY A 11 18.16 33.75 25.73
CA GLY A 11 17.39 32.69 25.08
C GLY A 11 16.65 31.88 26.16
N PRO A 12 15.82 30.88 25.85
CA PRO A 12 15.41 30.38 24.54
C PRO A 12 13.87 30.38 24.38
N ALA A 13 13.39 30.30 23.14
CA ALA A 13 12.09 29.71 22.88
C ALA A 13 12.18 29.01 21.52
N GLU A 14 12.60 27.75 21.57
CA GLU A 14 12.18 26.78 20.57
C GLU A 14 10.68 26.99 20.30
N PRO A 15 10.23 27.06 19.04
CA PRO A 15 8.85 26.74 18.74
C PRO A 15 8.68 25.24 19.00
N ALA A 16 8.47 24.91 20.28
CA ALA A 16 7.78 23.69 20.66
C ALA A 16 6.46 23.64 19.89
N ALA A 17 6.16 22.44 19.41
CA ALA A 17 5.05 22.13 18.53
C ALA A 17 5.26 22.55 17.06
N ALA A 18 6.33 22.02 16.45
CA ALA A 18 6.06 21.09 15.36
C ALA A 18 4.93 20.18 15.83
N ALA A 19 3.70 20.54 15.45
CA ALA A 19 2.58 19.63 15.50
C ALA A 19 3.06 18.43 14.69
N ALA A 20 3.55 17.42 15.41
CA ALA A 20 3.68 16.10 14.89
C ALA A 20 2.26 15.75 14.47
N ALA A 21 1.96 16.02 13.19
CA ALA A 21 0.85 15.40 12.52
C ALA A 21 0.96 13.93 12.91
N PRO A 22 -0.09 13.33 13.49
CA PRO A 22 -0.02 11.93 13.86
C PRO A 22 0.47 11.20 12.61
N ALA A 23 1.61 10.53 12.74
CA ALA A 23 2.11 9.63 11.70
C ALA A 23 0.91 8.80 11.22
N PRO A 24 0.73 8.56 9.92
CA PRO A 24 -0.44 7.87 9.40
C PRO A 24 -0.58 6.54 10.14
N GLN A 25 -1.46 6.53 11.14
CA GLN A 25 -1.85 5.33 11.84
C GLN A 25 -2.50 4.48 10.76
N PRO A 26 -2.06 3.23 10.54
CA PRO A 26 -2.78 2.37 9.62
C PRO A 26 -4.21 2.30 10.14
N ALA A 27 -5.13 2.95 9.44
CA ALA A 27 -6.55 2.96 9.76
C ALA A 27 -6.95 1.50 10.02
N ALA A 28 -7.39 1.23 11.26
CA ALA A 28 -7.88 -0.08 11.66
C ALA A 28 -9.03 -0.46 10.72
N GLY A 29 -8.76 -1.36 9.77
CA GLY A 29 -9.66 -1.69 8.67
C GLY A 29 -9.00 -1.86 7.30
N GLN A 30 -7.70 -1.59 7.15
CA GLN A 30 -6.99 -1.93 5.92
C GLN A 30 -6.70 -3.44 5.87
N PRO A 31 -7.11 -4.13 4.79
CA PRO A 31 -6.81 -5.55 4.63
C PRO A 31 -5.30 -5.76 4.59
N THR A 32 -4.84 -6.78 5.30
CA THR A 32 -3.46 -7.25 5.24
C THR A 32 -3.12 -7.73 3.83
N THR A 33 -1.83 -7.77 3.50
CA THR A 33 -1.35 -8.31 2.22
C THR A 33 -1.88 -9.74 1.99
N ALA A 34 -1.90 -10.58 3.03
CA ALA A 34 -2.44 -11.94 2.95
C ALA A 34 -3.95 -11.97 2.63
N GLU A 35 -4.73 -11.06 3.20
CA GLU A 35 -6.15 -10.91 2.90
C GLU A 35 -6.38 -10.39 1.48
N LEU A 36 -5.55 -9.48 0.98
CA LEU A 36 -5.59 -8.99 -0.40
C LEU A 36 -5.26 -10.10 -1.40
N ILE A 37 -4.22 -10.89 -1.11
CA ILE A 37 -3.85 -12.08 -1.92
C ILE A 37 -5.01 -13.06 -1.98
N SER A 38 -5.67 -13.32 -0.84
CA SER A 38 -6.80 -14.25 -0.76
C SER A 38 -8.01 -13.76 -1.56
N GLN A 39 -8.32 -12.47 -1.49
CA GLN A 39 -9.37 -11.85 -2.30
C GLN A 39 -9.06 -11.95 -3.79
N LEU A 40 -7.82 -11.65 -4.19
CA LEU A 40 -7.41 -11.72 -5.59
C LEU A 40 -7.47 -13.15 -6.16
N GLN A 41 -7.14 -14.16 -5.35
CA GLN A 41 -7.33 -15.57 -5.72
C GLN A 41 -8.82 -15.90 -5.95
N ALA A 42 -9.71 -15.43 -5.08
CA ALA A 42 -11.14 -15.64 -5.23
C ALA A 42 -11.70 -14.94 -6.49
N ASP A 43 -11.26 -13.71 -6.74
CA ASP A 43 -11.64 -12.93 -7.94
C ASP A 43 -11.17 -13.61 -9.22
N ARG A 44 -9.94 -14.14 -9.23
CA ARG A 44 -9.40 -14.91 -10.36
C ARG A 44 -10.28 -16.13 -10.68
N LEU A 45 -10.65 -16.91 -9.66
CA LEU A 45 -11.53 -18.07 -9.82
C LEU A 45 -12.92 -17.68 -10.31
N TRP A 46 -13.46 -16.57 -9.80
CA TRP A 46 -14.73 -16.04 -10.26
C TRP A 46 -14.67 -15.64 -11.74
N LEU A 47 -13.61 -14.92 -12.15
CA LEU A 47 -13.42 -14.49 -13.53
C LEU A 47 -13.35 -15.69 -14.49
N LEU A 48 -12.57 -16.72 -14.14
CA LEU A 48 -12.45 -17.94 -14.94
C LEU A 48 -13.82 -18.62 -15.13
N ARG A 49 -14.62 -18.74 -14.06
CA ARG A 49 -15.97 -19.33 -14.14
C ARG A 49 -16.91 -18.54 -15.05
N GLN A 50 -16.82 -17.20 -15.04
CA GLN A 50 -17.63 -16.36 -15.92
C GLN A 50 -17.21 -16.51 -17.40
N ILE A 51 -15.90 -16.54 -17.65
CA ILE A 51 -15.34 -16.79 -18.98
C ILE A 51 -15.82 -18.16 -19.51
N ASP A 52 -15.74 -19.21 -18.69
CA ASP A 52 -16.19 -20.56 -19.05
C ASP A 52 -17.71 -20.65 -19.26
N ALA A 53 -18.49 -19.87 -18.51
CA ALA A 53 -19.94 -19.73 -18.70
C ALA A 53 -20.32 -18.96 -19.99
N GLY A 54 -19.34 -18.43 -20.73
CA GLY A 54 -19.58 -17.66 -21.95
C GLY A 54 -20.01 -16.22 -21.69
N ALA A 55 -19.79 -15.70 -20.48
CA ALA A 55 -20.01 -14.29 -20.18
C ALA A 55 -19.02 -13.41 -20.96
N TRP A 56 -19.45 -12.18 -21.27
CA TRP A 56 -18.67 -11.15 -21.98
C TRP A 56 -17.94 -11.65 -23.23
N PRO A 57 -18.66 -12.17 -24.24
CA PRO A 57 -18.03 -12.70 -25.45
C PRO A 57 -17.14 -11.69 -26.18
N ALA A 58 -17.47 -10.40 -26.10
CA ALA A 58 -16.67 -9.32 -26.69
C ALA A 58 -15.32 -9.08 -26.00
N TRP A 59 -15.17 -9.46 -24.72
CA TRP A 59 -13.96 -9.24 -23.92
C TRP A 59 -13.31 -10.55 -23.50
N ARG A 60 -13.77 -11.70 -24.01
CA ARG A 60 -13.31 -13.02 -23.57
C ARG A 60 -11.79 -13.17 -23.64
N LEU A 61 -11.17 -12.67 -24.72
CA LEU A 61 -9.72 -12.75 -24.90
C LEU A 61 -8.97 -11.83 -23.93
N ASP A 62 -9.44 -10.59 -23.76
CA ASP A 62 -8.82 -9.63 -22.86
C ASP A 62 -8.94 -10.08 -21.39
N LEU A 63 -10.10 -10.60 -21.00
CA LEU A 63 -10.33 -11.14 -19.66
C LEU A 63 -9.53 -12.42 -19.40
N ALA A 64 -9.33 -13.26 -20.42
CA ALA A 64 -8.44 -14.41 -20.30
C ALA A 64 -6.96 -14.00 -20.16
N ALA A 65 -6.53 -12.94 -20.85
CA ALA A 65 -5.20 -12.38 -20.67
C ALA A 65 -5.02 -11.83 -19.24
N LEU A 66 -5.99 -11.06 -18.74
CA LEU A 66 -5.99 -10.55 -17.37
C LEU A 66 -5.97 -11.69 -16.33
N GLU A 67 -6.77 -12.74 -16.51
CA GLU A 67 -6.75 -13.91 -15.63
C GLU A 67 -5.36 -14.56 -15.57
N ARG A 68 -4.66 -14.64 -16.71
CA ARG A 68 -3.30 -15.17 -16.79
C ARG A 68 -2.29 -14.28 -16.08
N GLU A 69 -2.35 -12.96 -16.31
CA GLU A 69 -1.50 -11.99 -15.62
C GLU A 69 -1.69 -12.02 -14.11
N LEU A 70 -2.94 -12.16 -13.64
CA LEU A 70 -3.25 -12.36 -12.23
C LEU A 70 -2.65 -13.66 -11.68
N GLY A 71 -2.68 -14.74 -12.45
CA GLY A 71 -2.02 -16.00 -12.11
C GLY A 71 -0.51 -15.81 -11.90
N GLU A 72 0.18 -15.19 -12.86
CA GLU A 72 1.62 -14.94 -12.75
C GLU A 72 1.99 -14.05 -11.57
N LEU A 73 1.18 -13.03 -11.28
CA LEU A 73 1.39 -12.17 -10.12
C LEU A 73 1.27 -12.95 -8.81
N LEU A 74 0.22 -13.76 -8.67
CA LEU A 74 -0.01 -14.57 -7.47
C LEU A 74 1.11 -15.60 -7.26
N ASP A 75 1.60 -16.21 -8.34
CA ASP A 75 2.73 -17.15 -8.28
C ASP A 75 4.00 -16.43 -7.78
N ARG A 76 4.33 -15.25 -8.33
CA ARG A 76 5.49 -14.46 -7.87
C ARG A 76 5.37 -14.06 -6.40
N VAL A 77 4.17 -13.69 -5.96
CA VAL A 77 3.94 -13.34 -4.55
C VAL A 77 4.17 -14.56 -3.65
N ALA A 78 3.72 -15.75 -4.07
CA ALA A 78 4.01 -16.99 -3.33
C ALA A 78 5.52 -17.30 -3.26
N GLU A 79 6.27 -17.04 -4.34
CA GLU A 79 7.73 -17.17 -4.34
C GLU A 79 8.43 -16.19 -3.39
N VAL A 80 7.94 -14.94 -3.32
CA VAL A 80 8.47 -13.93 -2.38
C VAL A 80 8.18 -14.32 -0.93
N GLU A 81 6.95 -14.76 -0.63
CA GLU A 81 6.56 -15.23 0.71
C GLU A 81 7.39 -16.46 1.14
N THR A 82 7.72 -17.36 0.21
CA THR A 82 8.57 -18.52 0.53
C THR A 82 10.03 -18.14 0.74
N SER A 83 10.53 -17.10 0.05
CA SER A 83 11.92 -16.64 0.15
C SER A 83 12.17 -15.73 1.35
N ALA A 84 11.12 -15.06 1.85
CA ALA A 84 11.17 -14.21 3.03
C ALA A 84 11.15 -15.01 4.36
N ARG A 85 11.05 -16.34 4.28
CA ARG A 85 10.93 -17.26 5.41
C ARG A 85 12.20 -18.05 5.66
#